data_AF-A0A1S4DKH9-F1
#
_entry.id   AF-A0A1S4DKH9-F1
#
_cell.length_a   1.000
_cell.length_b   1.000
_cell.length_c   1.000
_cell.angle_alpha   90.00
_cell.angle_beta   90.00
_cell.angle_gamma   90.00
#
_symmetry.space_group_name_H-M   'P 1'
#
loop_
_entity.id
_entity.type
_entity.pdbx_description
1 polymer ?
#
loop_
_entity_poly.entity_id
_entity_poly.type
_entity_poly.pdbx_seq_one_letter_code
_entity_poly.pdbx_strand_id
1 'polypeptide(L)'
;MFNLQRTGGSEENLSPEVVNATEPLGEAETSLSMASSDRLENSMARGRQGDEEYIVMQQKDLFSVAHLPSQVRKIIEHLWENEARLCAFFCNIQGQHLNTPSKVAGPSMFFLDSILVPPIRFRPPAKGGDSVMEHPHTVLLGKVLQSNIALGNAHSNRAGRSKIISRLMDLQQSVNILFDSKTAAGPGQKDVGVGICQLLEKKEGIFRQKMMGKRVNFACRSVISPDPYLSVNEIGVPPYFALRLTYPERVTPWNAGKMRDSIINGPENHPGALSFADRISTVKLPSGNGKNIKKIRMAISRKLPSSRGAVTQSGRNDEYEFEGKVVYRHLQDGDIVLVNRQVELFASVCGAN
;
A
#
# COMPACT_ATOMS: atom_id res chain seq x y z
N MET A 1 -21.89 14.91 -25.33
CA MET A 1 -23.08 15.79 -25.33
C MET A 1 -23.11 16.48 -23.97
N PHE A 2 -22.68 17.74 -23.96
CA PHE A 2 -22.71 18.81 -22.96
C PHE A 2 -21.41 19.61 -23.08
N ASN A 3 -21.43 20.48 -24.10
CA ASN A 3 -20.52 21.61 -24.26
C ASN A 3 -21.10 22.77 -23.45
N LEU A 4 -20.27 23.49 -22.70
CA LEU A 4 -20.49 24.93 -22.48
C LEU A 4 -19.15 25.66 -22.31
N GLN A 5 -18.80 26.34 -23.40
CA GLN A 5 -18.15 27.64 -23.55
C GLN A 5 -16.99 28.06 -22.62
N ARG A 6 -15.83 28.20 -23.27
CA ARG A 6 -14.79 29.20 -22.99
C ARG A 6 -15.37 30.62 -23.10
N THR A 7 -15.10 31.43 -22.08
CA THR A 7 -15.02 32.89 -22.18
C THR A 7 -13.73 33.30 -21.48
N GLY A 8 -12.90 34.09 -22.17
CA GLY A 8 -11.58 34.48 -21.70
C GLY A 8 -11.56 35.73 -20.82
N GLY A 9 -10.37 36.00 -20.29
CA GLY A 9 -9.89 37.32 -19.92
C GLY A 9 -10.04 37.69 -18.44
N SER A 10 -8.97 37.50 -17.67
CA SER A 10 -8.19 38.59 -17.06
C SER A 10 -7.11 38.02 -16.15
N GLU A 11 -5.86 38.43 -16.38
CA GLU A 11 -4.78 38.33 -15.41
C GLU A 11 -5.19 39.13 -14.17
N GLU A 12 -5.44 38.46 -13.05
CA GLU A 12 -5.56 39.12 -11.76
C GLU A 12 -4.29 38.86 -10.95
N ASN A 13 -3.54 39.94 -10.83
CA ASN A 13 -2.34 40.11 -10.06
C ASN A 13 -2.49 39.60 -8.62
N LEU A 14 -1.44 38.91 -8.17
CA LEU A 14 -1.10 38.78 -6.76
C LEU A 14 -1.24 40.14 -6.07
N SER A 15 -2.21 40.27 -5.18
CA SER A 15 -2.31 41.46 -4.34
C SER A 15 -1.23 41.40 -3.25
N PRO A 16 -0.44 42.47 -3.06
CA PRO A 16 0.67 42.50 -2.14
C PRO A 16 0.15 42.61 -0.70
N GLU A 17 0.69 41.80 0.20
CA GLU A 17 0.49 41.99 1.63
C GLU A 17 1.20 43.29 2.01
N VAL A 18 0.40 44.25 2.50
CA VAL A 18 0.81 45.61 2.81
C VAL A 18 1.93 45.59 3.86
N VAL A 19 3.11 46.01 3.42
CA VAL A 19 4.19 46.47 4.29
C VAL A 19 3.73 47.75 4.95
N ASN A 20 3.62 47.77 6.28
CA ASN A 20 3.61 49.02 7.02
C ASN A 20 4.54 48.93 8.23
N ALA A 21 5.60 49.73 8.12
CA ALA A 21 6.41 50.43 9.11
C ALA A 21 6.51 49.88 10.54
N THR A 22 7.72 49.48 10.87
CA THR A 22 8.53 49.94 12.01
C THR A 22 7.90 51.06 12.86
N GLU A 23 7.69 50.81 14.16
CA GLU A 23 8.11 51.71 15.24
C GLU A 23 8.29 50.93 16.57
N PRO A 24 9.27 51.32 17.42
CA PRO A 24 9.67 50.62 18.64
C PRO A 24 9.06 51.23 19.91
N LEU A 25 8.69 50.40 20.88
CA LEU A 25 8.36 50.79 22.26
C LEU A 25 8.75 49.61 23.17
N GLY A 26 9.51 49.75 24.25
CA GLY A 26 10.11 50.92 24.87
C GLY A 26 11.21 50.48 25.85
N GLU A 27 12.14 51.38 26.08
CA GLU A 27 13.25 51.27 27.00
C GLU A 27 12.77 51.20 28.45
N ALA A 28 13.39 50.33 29.24
CA ALA A 28 13.46 50.45 30.69
C ALA A 28 14.94 50.38 31.08
N GLU A 29 15.55 51.54 31.28
CA GLU A 29 16.85 51.65 31.94
C GLU A 29 16.72 51.26 33.42
N THR A 30 17.65 50.45 33.94
CA THR A 30 18.08 50.56 35.35
C THR A 30 19.54 50.10 35.50
N SER A 31 20.42 51.12 35.51
CA SER A 31 21.68 51.30 36.27
C SER A 31 22.77 50.22 36.37
N LEU A 32 23.98 50.69 36.05
CA LEU A 32 25.34 50.25 36.36
C LEU A 32 25.57 49.57 37.74
N SER A 33 26.53 48.63 37.78
CA SER A 33 27.76 48.84 38.58
C SER A 33 28.91 47.93 38.13
N MET A 34 30.05 48.55 37.83
CA MET A 34 31.37 47.91 37.82
C MET A 34 31.88 47.80 39.26
N ALA A 35 32.49 46.67 39.61
CA ALA A 35 33.38 46.55 40.76
C ALA A 35 34.65 45.73 40.39
N SER A 36 35.78 46.35 40.72
CA SER A 36 37.22 46.00 40.69
C SER A 36 37.58 44.58 41.18
N SER A 37 38.46 43.86 40.47
CA SER A 37 39.94 43.69 40.65
C SER A 37 40.35 42.71 41.77
N ASP A 38 40.94 41.56 41.41
CA ASP A 38 42.39 41.29 41.61
C ASP A 38 42.83 39.82 41.33
N ARG A 39 43.89 39.72 40.50
CA ARG A 39 45.12 38.88 40.62
C ARG A 39 45.08 37.35 40.78
N LEU A 40 45.71 36.69 39.77
CA LEU A 40 46.91 35.81 39.83
C LEU A 40 46.80 34.48 39.03
N GLU A 41 47.55 34.46 37.94
CA GLU A 41 48.43 33.42 37.38
C GLU A 41 48.05 31.92 37.30
N ASN A 42 48.36 31.39 36.10
CA ASN A 42 48.80 30.03 35.77
C ASN A 42 47.78 28.88 35.77
N SER A 43 47.39 28.44 34.56
CA SER A 43 48.07 27.31 33.92
C SER A 43 47.45 26.98 32.56
N MET A 44 48.31 26.86 31.56
CA MET A 44 47.97 26.25 30.27
C MET A 44 47.61 24.76 30.46
N ALA A 45 46.77 24.27 29.54
CA ALA A 45 46.45 22.88 29.22
C ALA A 45 45.08 22.35 29.72
N ARG A 46 44.02 22.65 28.96
CA ARG A 46 42.90 21.73 28.61
C ARG A 46 41.97 22.42 27.62
N GLY A 47 42.43 22.51 26.37
CA GLY A 47 41.63 23.04 25.27
C GLY A 47 40.73 21.97 24.64
N ARG A 48 39.56 22.44 24.18
CA ARG A 48 38.72 21.93 23.08
C ARG A 48 37.49 21.07 23.35
N GLN A 49 37.25 20.51 24.54
CA GLN A 49 35.99 19.77 24.79
C GLN A 49 34.88 20.62 25.42
N GLY A 50 35.21 21.60 26.26
CA GLY A 50 34.21 22.44 26.93
C GLY A 50 33.54 23.48 26.02
N ASP A 51 34.27 24.02 25.04
CA ASP A 51 33.76 25.09 24.17
C ASP A 51 32.71 24.56 23.18
N GLU A 52 32.86 23.32 22.69
CA GLU A 52 31.84 22.69 21.82
C GLU A 52 30.55 22.37 22.59
N GLU A 53 30.67 21.89 23.82
CA GLU A 53 29.51 21.62 24.69
C GLU A 53 28.78 22.91 25.10
N TYR A 54 29.52 24.01 25.31
CA TYR A 54 28.97 25.32 25.64
C TYR A 54 28.27 25.97 24.43
N ILE A 55 28.82 25.83 23.22
CA ILE A 55 28.18 26.30 21.98
C ILE A 55 26.89 25.50 21.70
N VAL A 56 26.91 24.19 21.92
CA VAL A 56 25.72 23.33 21.75
C VAL A 56 24.65 23.63 22.80
N MET A 57 25.03 23.94 24.04
CA MET A 57 24.09 24.41 25.08
C MET A 57 23.51 25.80 24.80
N GLN A 58 24.34 26.77 24.39
CA GLN A 58 23.86 28.11 23.99
C GLN A 58 22.93 28.06 22.77
N GLN A 59 23.21 27.17 21.81
CA GLN A 59 22.31 26.93 20.68
C GLN A 59 20.95 26.40 21.15
N LYS A 60 20.92 25.47 22.10
CA LYS A 60 19.68 24.90 22.65
C LYS A 60 18.73 25.96 23.23
N ASP A 61 19.26 26.97 23.91
CA ASP A 61 18.47 28.05 24.48
C ASP A 61 17.98 29.07 23.42
N LEU A 62 18.73 29.24 22.32
CA LEU A 62 18.29 30.03 21.15
C LEU A 62 17.17 29.35 20.34
N PHE A 63 17.08 28.02 20.35
CA PHE A 63 16.03 27.24 19.68
C PHE A 63 14.71 27.14 20.46
N SER A 64 14.60 27.80 21.62
CA SER A 64 13.39 27.82 22.47
C SER A 64 12.22 28.62 21.87
N VAL A 65 12.47 29.42 20.82
CA VAL A 65 11.43 30.22 20.17
C VAL A 65 10.62 29.34 19.21
N ALA A 66 9.33 29.12 19.54
CA ALA A 66 8.42 28.40 18.66
C ALA A 66 8.21 29.17 17.33
N HIS A 67 8.77 28.65 16.25
CA HIS A 67 8.62 29.23 14.91
C HIS A 67 7.33 28.77 14.23
N LEU A 68 6.73 29.69 13.45
CA LEU A 68 5.58 29.35 12.61
C LEU A 68 6.06 28.55 11.38
N PRO A 69 5.29 27.55 10.88
CA PRO A 69 5.70 26.77 9.70
C PRO A 69 6.07 27.62 8.46
N SER A 70 5.44 28.78 8.28
CA SER A 70 5.78 29.73 7.20
C SER A 70 7.15 30.39 7.38
N GLN A 71 7.56 30.67 8.62
CA GLN A 71 8.90 31.18 8.93
C GLN A 71 9.94 30.09 8.68
N VAL A 72 9.66 28.87 9.11
CA VAL A 72 10.54 27.72 8.87
C VAL A 72 10.71 27.48 7.36
N ARG A 73 9.62 27.58 6.58
CA ARG A 73 9.70 27.49 5.11
C ARG A 73 10.66 28.52 4.52
N LYS A 74 10.52 29.79 4.89
CA LYS A 74 11.42 30.86 4.43
C LYS A 74 12.88 30.58 4.80
N ILE A 75 13.15 30.11 6.02
CA ILE A 75 14.50 29.77 6.46
C ILE A 75 15.10 28.65 5.59
N ILE A 76 14.32 27.60 5.29
CA ILE A 76 14.78 26.49 4.44
C ILE A 76 14.97 26.95 2.98
N GLU A 77 14.13 27.85 2.47
CA GLU A 77 14.30 28.46 1.15
C GLU A 77 15.61 29.24 1.06
N HIS A 78 15.90 30.10 2.04
CA HIS A 78 17.16 30.85 2.10
C HIS A 78 18.38 29.92 2.25
N LEU A 79 18.24 28.82 2.99
CA LEU A 79 19.30 27.81 3.10
C LEU A 79 19.60 27.18 1.73
N TRP A 80 18.56 26.89 0.94
CA TRP A 80 18.71 26.33 -0.40
C TRP A 80 19.32 27.31 -1.40
N GLU A 81 19.04 28.60 -1.25
CA GLU A 81 19.64 29.67 -2.07
C GLU A 81 21.12 29.87 -1.74
N ASN A 82 21.47 29.87 -0.45
CA ASN A 82 22.85 30.12 0.01
C ASN A 82 23.75 28.89 -0.15
N GLU A 83 23.25 27.70 0.17
CA GLU A 83 24.03 26.45 0.25
C GLU A 83 23.52 25.38 -0.71
N ALA A 84 23.25 25.77 -1.96
CA ALA A 84 22.73 24.89 -3.00
C ALA A 84 23.58 23.63 -3.22
N ARG A 85 24.92 23.72 -3.05
CA ARG A 85 25.84 22.58 -3.21
C ARG A 85 25.61 21.51 -2.14
N LEU A 86 25.40 21.92 -0.88
CA LEU A 86 25.11 21.01 0.21
C LEU A 86 23.72 20.41 0.07
N CYS A 87 22.73 21.25 -0.25
CA CYS A 87 21.35 20.84 -0.48
C CYS A 87 21.20 19.84 -1.63
N ALA A 88 22.02 19.96 -2.68
CA ALA A 88 22.03 19.03 -3.81
C ALA A 88 22.37 17.59 -3.39
N PHE A 89 23.11 17.35 -2.31
CA PHE A 89 23.39 15.99 -1.83
C PHE A 89 22.12 15.29 -1.33
N PHE A 90 21.23 16.01 -0.63
CA PHE A 90 19.95 15.43 -0.18
C PHE A 90 19.07 15.01 -1.37
N CYS A 91 19.05 15.81 -2.44
CA CYS A 91 18.30 15.49 -3.65
C CYS A 91 18.98 14.37 -4.47
N ASN A 92 20.31 14.33 -4.53
CA ASN A 92 21.05 13.36 -5.34
C ASN A 92 21.02 11.93 -4.76
N ILE A 93 20.87 11.77 -3.45
CA ILE A 93 20.58 10.45 -2.86
C ILE A 93 19.32 9.83 -3.51
N GLN A 94 18.34 10.67 -3.89
CA GLN A 94 17.15 10.22 -4.62
C GLN A 94 17.37 10.09 -6.13
N GLY A 95 18.28 10.88 -6.72
CA GLY A 95 18.54 10.94 -8.16
C GLY A 95 19.47 9.85 -8.72
N GLN A 96 20.34 9.24 -7.91
CA GLN A 96 21.31 8.23 -8.41
C GLN A 96 20.68 6.94 -8.94
N HIS A 97 19.41 6.64 -8.62
CA HIS A 97 18.75 5.40 -9.03
C HIS A 97 17.95 5.52 -10.34
N LEU A 98 17.72 6.73 -10.86
CA LEU A 98 16.89 6.95 -12.05
C LEU A 98 17.62 7.91 -12.98
N ASN A 99 18.19 7.38 -14.08
CA ASN A 99 18.82 8.13 -15.18
C ASN A 99 17.79 8.97 -15.98
N THR A 100 17.00 9.79 -15.29
CA THR A 100 16.07 10.75 -15.88
C THR A 100 16.32 12.12 -15.24
N PRO A 101 16.28 13.22 -16.02
CA PRO A 101 16.40 14.57 -15.48
C PRO A 101 15.11 14.91 -14.71
N SER A 102 14.95 14.31 -13.53
CA SER A 102 13.85 14.58 -12.63
C SER A 102 14.03 16.00 -12.09
N LYS A 103 12.94 16.78 -12.07
CA LYS A 103 12.89 18.06 -11.35
C LYS A 103 13.50 17.86 -9.96
N VAL A 104 14.58 18.57 -9.68
CA VAL A 104 15.26 18.52 -8.39
C VAL A 104 14.23 18.82 -7.31
N ALA A 105 14.04 17.90 -6.37
CA ALA A 105 13.14 18.11 -5.24
C ALA A 105 13.68 19.29 -4.42
N GLY A 106 13.02 20.45 -4.53
CA GLY A 106 13.42 21.66 -3.82
C GLY A 106 12.99 21.67 -2.35
N PRO A 107 13.10 22.82 -1.67
CA PRO A 107 12.68 23.03 -0.28
C PRO A 107 11.27 22.54 0.05
N SER A 108 10.38 22.54 -0.94
CA SER A 108 8.98 22.12 -0.82
C SER A 108 8.80 20.65 -0.43
N MET A 109 9.81 19.79 -0.60
CA MET A 109 9.70 18.36 -0.25
C MET A 109 9.42 18.11 1.25
N PHE A 110 9.78 19.05 2.13
CA PHE A 110 9.56 18.93 3.57
C PHE A 110 8.19 19.44 4.03
N PHE A 111 7.44 20.10 3.15
CA PHE A 111 6.17 20.71 3.50
C PHE A 111 5.02 20.08 2.70
N LEU A 112 3.92 19.80 3.38
CA LEU A 112 2.72 19.23 2.76
C LEU A 112 1.67 20.33 2.56
N ASP A 113 1.54 20.82 1.33
CA ASP A 113 0.50 21.79 0.96
C ASP A 113 -0.86 21.11 0.69
N SER A 114 -0.83 19.84 0.25
CA SER A 114 -2.03 19.07 -0.05
C SER A 114 -1.86 17.61 0.37
N ILE A 115 -2.94 17.00 0.86
CA ILE A 115 -2.96 15.58 1.26
C ILE A 115 -3.73 14.81 0.21
N LEU A 116 -3.08 13.79 -0.36
CA LEU A 116 -3.71 12.89 -1.31
C LEU A 116 -4.67 11.96 -0.58
N VAL A 117 -5.93 11.93 -1.05
CA VAL A 117 -6.96 11.05 -0.50
C VAL A 117 -7.07 9.81 -1.37
N PRO A 118 -6.80 8.59 -0.83
CA PRO A 118 -7.00 7.36 -1.60
C PRO A 118 -8.45 7.21 -2.12
N PRO A 119 -8.67 6.54 -3.25
CA PRO A 119 -10.02 6.18 -3.70
C PRO A 119 -10.78 5.31 -2.67
N ILE A 120 -12.12 5.35 -2.73
CA ILE A 120 -13.02 4.63 -1.80
C ILE A 120 -12.76 3.11 -1.77
N ARG A 121 -12.35 2.51 -2.91
CA ARG A 121 -12.01 1.08 -2.99
C ARG A 121 -10.91 0.66 -2.03
N PHE A 122 -10.03 1.57 -1.63
CA PHE A 122 -8.93 1.32 -0.69
C PHE A 122 -9.27 1.68 0.76
N ARG A 123 -10.49 2.14 1.02
CA ARG A 123 -11.01 2.41 2.37
C ARG A 123 -12.44 1.84 2.52
N PRO A 124 -12.63 0.52 2.34
CA PRO A 124 -13.95 -0.08 2.48
C PRO A 124 -14.43 0.01 3.94
N PRO A 125 -15.73 0.23 4.18
CA PRO A 125 -16.29 0.17 5.53
C PRO A 125 -16.21 -1.27 6.07
N ALA A 126 -15.93 -1.40 7.36
CA ALA A 126 -15.94 -2.68 8.05
C ALA A 126 -17.38 -3.03 8.47
N LYS A 127 -17.82 -4.25 8.18
CA LYS A 127 -19.13 -4.75 8.63
C LYS A 127 -18.92 -5.71 9.79
N GLY A 128 -19.45 -5.38 10.96
CA GLY A 128 -19.44 -6.23 12.16
C GLY A 128 -20.88 -6.55 12.55
N GLY A 129 -21.38 -7.72 12.15
CA GLY A 129 -22.80 -8.05 12.29
C GLY A 129 -23.69 -7.07 11.51
N ASP A 130 -24.71 -6.53 12.18
CA ASP A 130 -25.62 -5.52 11.61
C ASP A 130 -25.05 -4.08 11.63
N SER A 131 -23.94 -3.86 12.35
CA SER A 131 -23.31 -2.54 12.43
C SER A 131 -22.29 -2.34 11.30
N VAL A 132 -22.33 -1.17 10.67
CA VAL A 132 -21.34 -0.74 9.68
C VAL A 132 -20.45 0.32 10.33
N MET A 133 -19.17 0.00 10.44
CA MET A 133 -18.15 0.91 10.95
C MET A 133 -17.34 1.49 9.79
N GLU A 134 -17.04 2.78 9.87
CA GLU A 134 -16.21 3.43 8.88
C GLU A 134 -14.77 2.92 8.92
N HIS A 135 -14.08 3.05 7.79
CA HIS A 135 -12.66 2.70 7.72
C HIS A 135 -11.82 3.65 8.61
N PRO A 136 -10.85 3.15 9.41
CA PRO A 136 -10.06 4.00 10.31
C PRO A 136 -9.39 5.21 9.64
N HIS A 137 -8.80 5.04 8.45
CA HIS A 137 -8.24 6.17 7.69
C HIS A 137 -9.28 7.20 7.26
N THR A 138 -10.53 6.81 7.00
CA THR A 138 -11.60 7.76 6.65
C THR A 138 -11.93 8.63 7.86
N VAL A 139 -11.99 8.04 9.07
CA VAL A 139 -12.19 8.79 10.33
C VAL A 139 -11.05 9.79 10.56
N LEU A 140 -9.79 9.39 10.34
CA LEU A 140 -8.63 10.28 10.50
C LEU A 140 -8.62 11.42 9.47
N LEU A 141 -8.94 11.13 8.20
CA LEU A 141 -9.09 12.16 7.16
C LEU A 141 -10.23 13.13 7.49
N GLY A 142 -11.34 12.65 8.06
CA GLY A 142 -12.42 13.49 8.55
C GLY A 142 -11.95 14.46 9.63
N LYS A 143 -11.13 14.00 10.59
CA LYS A 143 -10.52 14.88 11.62
C LYS A 143 -9.63 15.96 10.99
N VAL A 144 -8.77 15.60 10.03
CA VAL A 144 -7.92 16.56 9.31
C VAL A 144 -8.76 17.61 8.60
N LEU A 145 -9.84 17.20 7.93
CA LEU A 145 -10.75 18.11 7.24
C LEU A 145 -11.44 19.07 8.22
N GLN A 146 -11.93 18.56 9.36
CA GLN A 146 -12.55 19.38 10.40
C GLN A 146 -11.58 20.42 10.97
N SER A 147 -10.34 20.02 11.28
CA SER A 147 -9.29 20.94 11.75
C SER A 147 -8.95 22.00 10.70
N ASN A 148 -8.90 21.63 9.42
CA ASN A 148 -8.66 22.56 8.32
C ASN A 148 -9.79 23.60 8.16
N ILE A 149 -11.04 23.16 8.22
CA ILE A 149 -12.21 24.05 8.20
C ILE A 149 -12.20 24.98 9.42
N ALA A 150 -11.87 24.46 10.61
CA ALA A 150 -11.79 25.27 11.83
C ALA A 150 -10.70 26.35 11.75
N LEU A 151 -9.55 26.03 11.16
CA LEU A 151 -8.47 27.00 10.90
C LEU A 151 -8.91 28.06 9.88
N GLY A 152 -9.52 27.65 8.77
CA GLY A 152 -10.07 28.56 7.76
C GLY A 152 -11.09 29.53 8.35
N ASN A 153 -12.02 29.02 9.17
CA ASN A 153 -13.01 29.85 9.87
C ASN A 153 -12.37 30.82 10.87
N ALA A 154 -11.32 30.41 11.58
CA ALA A 154 -10.58 31.30 12.49
C ALA A 154 -9.89 32.43 11.72
N HIS A 155 -9.38 32.14 10.52
CA HIS A 155 -8.74 33.13 9.65
C HIS A 155 -9.75 34.11 9.05
N SER A 156 -10.87 33.62 8.49
CA SER A 156 -11.94 34.46 7.93
C SER A 156 -12.57 35.39 8.96
N ASN A 157 -12.74 34.92 10.20
CA ASN A 157 -13.28 35.71 11.30
C ASN A 157 -12.24 36.66 11.95
N ARG A 158 -11.02 36.76 11.40
CA ARG A 158 -9.89 37.52 11.95
C ARG A 158 -9.70 37.29 13.46
N ALA A 159 -9.77 36.02 13.87
CA ALA A 159 -9.61 35.65 15.26
C ALA A 159 -8.22 36.08 15.79
N GLY A 160 -8.11 36.27 17.10
CA GLY A 160 -6.84 36.62 17.74
C GLY A 160 -5.71 35.64 17.35
N ARG A 161 -4.49 36.17 17.19
CA ARG A 161 -3.31 35.42 16.72
C ARG A 161 -3.07 34.13 17.51
N SER A 162 -3.29 34.15 18.82
CA SER A 162 -3.19 32.97 19.70
C SER A 162 -4.13 31.84 19.29
N LYS A 163 -5.38 32.16 18.94
CA LYS A 163 -6.39 31.19 18.52
C LYS A 163 -6.04 30.59 17.15
N ILE A 164 -5.51 31.39 16.23
CA ILE A 164 -5.05 30.89 14.92
C ILE A 164 -3.88 29.91 15.11
N ILE A 165 -2.89 30.25 15.94
CA ILE A 165 -1.75 29.37 16.23
C ILE A 165 -2.23 28.05 16.86
N SER A 166 -3.16 28.12 17.81
CA SER A 166 -3.73 26.91 18.42
C SER A 166 -4.44 26.03 17.38
N ARG A 167 -5.22 26.60 16.46
CA ARG A 167 -5.85 25.84 15.36
C ARG A 167 -4.86 25.25 14.37
N LEU A 168 -3.75 25.95 14.12
CA LEU A 168 -2.67 25.44 13.30
C LEU A 168 -1.98 24.24 13.96
N MET A 169 -1.77 24.27 15.29
CA MET A 169 -1.27 23.14 16.05
C MET A 169 -2.23 21.94 16.02
N ASP A 170 -3.55 22.18 16.16
CA ASP A 170 -4.58 21.13 16.06
C ASP A 170 -4.55 20.45 14.68
N LEU A 171 -4.39 21.24 13.60
CA LEU A 171 -4.25 20.72 12.25
C LEU A 171 -2.98 19.90 12.09
N GLN A 172 -1.83 20.42 12.52
CA GLN A 172 -0.55 19.69 12.46
C GLN A 172 -0.65 18.37 13.22
N GLN A 173 -1.26 18.37 14.40
CA GLN A 173 -1.49 17.19 15.22
C GLN A 173 -2.40 16.17 14.53
N SER A 174 -3.47 16.62 13.86
CA SER A 174 -4.37 15.76 13.10
C SER A 174 -3.66 15.06 11.93
N VAL A 175 -2.78 15.80 11.23
CA VAL A 175 -1.95 15.26 10.14
C VAL A 175 -0.90 14.29 10.68
N ASN A 176 -0.25 14.62 11.79
CA ASN A 176 0.73 13.73 12.42
C ASN A 176 0.08 12.39 12.80
N ILE A 177 -1.12 12.41 13.40
CA ILE A 177 -1.86 11.21 13.76
C ILE A 177 -2.24 10.37 12.51
N LEU A 178 -2.56 11.01 11.38
CA LEU A 178 -2.88 10.31 10.13
C LEU A 178 -1.69 9.46 9.64
N PHE A 179 -0.47 10.01 9.72
CA PHE A 179 0.74 9.32 9.27
C PHE A 179 1.31 8.38 10.33
N ASP A 180 1.53 8.89 11.55
CA ASP A 180 2.12 8.15 12.66
C ASP A 180 1.32 8.39 13.95
N SER A 181 0.40 7.47 14.24
CA SER A 181 -0.41 7.57 15.44
C SER A 181 0.32 7.22 16.74
N LYS A 182 1.49 6.57 16.70
CA LYS A 182 2.25 6.21 17.91
C LYS A 182 3.04 7.40 18.46
N THR A 183 3.77 8.08 17.58
CA THR A 183 4.61 9.23 17.97
C THR A 183 3.73 10.47 18.23
N ALA A 184 2.62 10.58 17.50
CA ALA A 184 1.72 11.72 17.65
C ALA A 184 0.73 11.60 18.81
N ALA A 185 0.42 10.40 19.33
CA ALA A 185 -0.52 10.27 20.44
C ALA A 185 0.07 10.83 21.74
N GLY A 186 -0.56 11.85 22.33
CA GLY A 186 -0.23 12.32 23.67
C GLY A 186 -0.49 11.24 24.74
N PRO A 187 0.16 11.32 25.90
CA PRO A 187 -0.02 10.36 26.99
C PRO A 187 -1.51 10.27 27.39
N GLY A 188 -2.11 9.08 27.27
CA GLY A 188 -3.50 8.81 27.66
C GLY A 188 -4.50 8.59 26.52
N GLN A 189 -4.14 8.86 25.26
CA GLN A 189 -5.01 8.60 24.10
C GLN A 189 -4.85 7.15 23.61
N LYS A 190 -5.58 6.21 24.23
CA LYS A 190 -5.51 4.77 23.88
C LYS A 190 -6.29 4.37 22.61
N ASP A 191 -7.24 5.20 22.16
CA ASP A 191 -8.12 4.91 21.00
C ASP A 191 -7.83 5.78 19.77
N VAL A 192 -6.56 6.11 19.55
CA VAL A 192 -6.17 6.78 18.30
C VAL A 192 -6.15 5.74 17.19
N GLY A 193 -6.91 6.00 16.12
CA GLY A 193 -6.96 5.14 14.94
C GLY A 193 -5.58 4.77 14.41
N VAL A 194 -5.50 3.65 13.69
CA VAL A 194 -4.22 3.16 13.13
C VAL A 194 -3.78 4.11 12.00
N GLY A 195 -2.63 4.77 12.18
CA GLY A 195 -2.02 5.60 11.15
C GLY A 195 -1.37 4.77 10.04
N ILE A 196 -0.93 5.46 8.99
CA ILE A 196 -0.38 4.83 7.78
C ILE A 196 0.91 4.05 8.09
N CYS A 197 1.82 4.61 8.88
CA CYS A 197 3.09 3.95 9.23
C CYS A 197 2.83 2.64 10.00
N GLN A 198 1.86 2.65 10.91
CA GLN A 198 1.47 1.46 11.66
C GLN A 198 0.90 0.35 10.74
N LEU A 199 0.21 0.71 9.67
CA LEU A 199 -0.30 -0.26 8.69
C LEU A 199 0.83 -0.90 7.88
N LEU A 200 1.94 -0.20 7.67
CA LEU A 200 3.09 -0.68 6.92
C LEU A 200 4.04 -1.53 7.78
N GLU A 201 4.38 -1.05 8.97
CA GLU A 201 5.49 -1.59 9.79
C GLU A 201 5.12 -2.74 10.72
N LYS A 202 3.83 -2.89 11.05
CA LYS A 202 3.41 -3.95 12.00
C LYS A 202 3.78 -5.34 11.48
N LYS A 203 3.91 -6.31 12.40
CA LYS A 203 4.06 -7.74 12.05
C LYS A 203 2.89 -8.23 11.17
N GLU A 204 1.69 -7.73 11.44
CA GLU A 204 0.48 -7.92 10.63
C GLU A 204 0.30 -6.84 9.55
N GLY A 205 1.34 -6.05 9.29
CA GLY A 205 1.33 -4.98 8.30
C GLY A 205 1.41 -5.49 6.87
N ILE A 206 1.27 -4.56 5.92
CA ILE A 206 1.16 -4.86 4.50
C ILE A 206 2.37 -5.64 3.96
N PHE A 207 3.59 -5.21 4.28
CA PHE A 207 4.80 -5.81 3.71
C PHE A 207 4.92 -7.30 4.07
N ARG A 208 4.75 -7.65 5.35
CA ARG A 208 4.94 -9.02 5.81
C ARG A 208 3.74 -9.90 5.52
N GLN A 209 2.54 -9.41 5.80
CA GLN A 209 1.32 -10.23 5.78
C GLN A 209 0.63 -10.27 4.42
N LYS A 210 0.86 -9.28 3.54
CA LYS A 210 0.17 -9.17 2.24
C LYS A 210 1.11 -9.21 1.04
N MET A 211 2.37 -8.79 1.20
CA MET A 211 3.36 -8.84 0.11
C MET A 211 4.25 -10.09 0.19
N MET A 212 4.93 -10.31 1.31
CA MET A 212 5.82 -11.46 1.52
C MET A 212 5.04 -12.78 1.68
N GLY A 213 4.05 -12.80 2.56
CA GLY A 213 3.10 -13.90 2.69
C GLY A 213 1.81 -13.57 1.97
N LYS A 214 1.32 -14.47 1.10
CA LYS A 214 -0.01 -14.36 0.49
C LYS A 214 -0.80 -15.64 0.72
N ARG A 215 -2.12 -15.49 0.84
CA ARG A 215 -3.01 -16.65 0.71
C ARG A 215 -3.07 -17.03 -0.77
N VAL A 216 -2.90 -18.31 -1.04
CA VAL A 216 -2.92 -18.87 -2.39
C VAL A 216 -4.24 -19.58 -2.65
N ASN A 217 -4.65 -19.58 -3.91
CA ASN A 217 -5.76 -20.43 -4.38
C ASN A 217 -5.22 -21.83 -4.71
N PHE A 218 -6.13 -22.80 -4.88
CA PHE A 218 -5.78 -24.19 -5.26
C PHE A 218 -4.85 -24.91 -4.28
N ALA A 219 -5.06 -24.70 -2.98
CA ALA A 219 -4.33 -25.40 -1.92
C ALA A 219 -5.30 -26.07 -0.94
N CYS A 220 -4.86 -27.14 -0.30
CA CYS A 220 -5.58 -27.84 0.77
C CYS A 220 -4.64 -28.15 1.95
N ARG A 221 -5.22 -28.47 3.11
CA ARG A 221 -4.49 -28.90 4.30
C ARG A 221 -5.24 -30.06 4.95
N SER A 222 -4.50 -31.10 5.35
CA SER A 222 -5.03 -32.25 6.09
C SER A 222 -4.02 -32.76 7.11
N VAL A 223 -4.51 -33.59 8.03
CA VAL A 223 -3.66 -34.45 8.85
C VAL A 223 -3.04 -35.54 7.96
N ILE A 224 -1.78 -35.87 8.23
CA ILE A 224 -1.03 -36.92 7.53
C ILE A 224 -1.21 -38.26 8.24
N SER A 225 -1.32 -39.34 7.45
CA SER A 225 -1.36 -40.73 7.93
C SER A 225 -0.26 -41.52 7.23
N PRO A 226 0.43 -42.44 7.92
CA PRO A 226 1.44 -43.29 7.29
C PRO A 226 0.77 -44.32 6.36
N ASP A 227 1.32 -44.52 5.17
CA ASP A 227 0.87 -45.54 4.21
C ASP A 227 2.09 -46.25 3.59
N PRO A 228 2.29 -47.55 3.85
CA PRO A 228 3.43 -48.31 3.32
C PRO A 228 3.25 -48.74 1.86
N TYR A 229 2.07 -48.57 1.26
CA TYR A 229 1.79 -49.01 -0.12
C TYR A 229 2.09 -47.95 -1.18
N LEU A 230 2.38 -46.71 -0.78
CA LEU A 230 2.73 -45.61 -1.68
C LEU A 230 4.24 -45.54 -1.94
N SER A 231 4.62 -45.08 -3.12
CA SER A 231 6.02 -44.81 -3.45
C SER A 231 6.54 -43.60 -2.65
N VAL A 232 7.86 -43.51 -2.47
CA VAL A 232 8.51 -42.45 -1.66
C VAL A 232 8.21 -41.04 -2.20
N ASN A 233 7.95 -40.92 -3.50
CA ASN A 233 7.64 -39.68 -4.19
C ASN A 233 6.13 -39.45 -4.41
N GLU A 234 5.26 -40.29 -3.84
CA GLU A 234 3.81 -40.20 -4.03
C GLU A 234 3.13 -39.70 -2.75
N ILE A 235 1.97 -39.04 -2.92
CA ILE A 235 1.11 -38.69 -1.80
C ILE A 235 -0.34 -39.08 -2.05
N GLY A 236 -0.93 -39.78 -1.08
CA GLY A 236 -2.35 -40.13 -1.14
C GLY A 236 -3.22 -38.89 -0.97
N VAL A 237 -3.92 -38.49 -2.04
CA VAL A 237 -4.88 -37.37 -2.01
C VAL A 237 -6.29 -37.91 -1.74
N PRO A 238 -6.97 -37.48 -0.66
CA PRO A 238 -8.35 -37.88 -0.40
C PRO A 238 -9.29 -37.52 -1.57
N PRO A 239 -10.29 -38.37 -1.91
CA PRO A 239 -11.23 -38.10 -3.01
C PRO A 239 -11.94 -36.75 -2.88
N TYR A 240 -12.21 -36.31 -1.66
CA TYR A 240 -12.81 -35.01 -1.37
C TYR A 240 -11.97 -33.82 -1.89
N PHE A 241 -10.64 -33.90 -1.79
CA PHE A 241 -9.76 -32.87 -2.35
C PHE A 241 -9.61 -33.01 -3.85
N ALA A 242 -9.49 -34.25 -4.36
CA ALA A 242 -9.35 -34.51 -5.79
C ALA A 242 -10.53 -33.95 -6.61
N LEU A 243 -11.76 -33.98 -6.08
CA LEU A 243 -12.95 -33.40 -6.73
C LEU A 243 -12.96 -31.85 -6.75
N ARG A 244 -12.26 -31.19 -5.82
CA ARG A 244 -12.31 -29.72 -5.66
C ARG A 244 -11.10 -29.00 -6.25
N LEU A 245 -9.93 -29.62 -6.15
CA LEU A 245 -8.72 -29.10 -6.77
C LEU A 245 -8.81 -29.35 -8.27
N THR A 246 -8.55 -28.30 -9.04
CA THR A 246 -8.61 -28.37 -10.50
C THR A 246 -7.34 -27.85 -11.12
N TYR A 247 -6.97 -28.45 -12.24
CA TYR A 247 -5.87 -28.03 -13.07
C TYR A 247 -6.41 -27.52 -14.42
N PRO A 248 -6.03 -26.31 -14.85
CA PRO A 248 -6.44 -25.78 -16.15
C PRO A 248 -5.68 -26.47 -17.28
N GLU A 249 -6.25 -27.55 -17.83
CA GLU A 249 -5.66 -28.25 -18.97
C GLU A 249 -6.16 -27.64 -20.28
N ARG A 250 -5.22 -27.19 -21.12
CA ARG A 250 -5.51 -26.71 -22.47
C ARG A 250 -5.93 -27.88 -23.35
N VAL A 251 -6.97 -27.67 -24.16
CA VAL A 251 -7.46 -28.71 -25.07
C VAL A 251 -6.59 -28.75 -26.31
N THR A 252 -6.12 -29.94 -26.65
CA THR A 252 -5.24 -30.26 -27.76
C THR A 252 -5.83 -31.44 -28.55
N PRO A 253 -5.40 -31.68 -29.79
CA PRO A 253 -5.89 -32.80 -30.57
C PRO A 253 -5.72 -34.17 -29.88
N TRP A 254 -4.66 -34.33 -29.09
CA TRP A 254 -4.34 -35.57 -28.38
C TRP A 254 -5.17 -35.78 -27.11
N ASN A 255 -5.48 -34.73 -26.35
CA ASN A 255 -6.23 -34.86 -25.09
C ASN A 255 -7.74 -34.58 -25.24
N ALA A 256 -8.21 -34.11 -26.41
CA ALA A 256 -9.59 -33.70 -26.63
C ALA A 256 -10.63 -34.78 -26.27
N GLY A 257 -10.32 -36.06 -26.51
CA GLY A 257 -11.16 -37.19 -26.08
C GLY A 257 -11.29 -37.24 -24.56
N LYS A 258 -10.16 -37.29 -23.85
CA LYS A 258 -10.08 -37.33 -22.39
C LYS A 258 -10.76 -36.13 -21.73
N MET A 259 -10.59 -34.94 -22.31
CA MET A 259 -11.23 -33.70 -21.84
C MET A 259 -12.75 -33.73 -22.03
N ARG A 260 -13.23 -34.31 -23.14
CA ARG A 260 -14.66 -34.49 -23.40
C ARG A 260 -15.29 -35.42 -22.35
N ASP A 261 -14.63 -36.51 -22.02
CA ASP A 261 -15.10 -37.48 -21.03
C ASP A 261 -15.13 -36.87 -19.62
N SER A 262 -14.10 -36.08 -19.28
CA SER A 262 -14.02 -35.37 -18.00
C SER A 262 -15.19 -34.36 -17.83
N ILE A 263 -15.57 -33.66 -18.89
CA ILE A 263 -16.77 -32.80 -18.92
C ILE A 263 -18.05 -33.61 -18.74
N ILE A 264 -18.17 -34.77 -19.40
CA ILE A 264 -19.36 -35.64 -19.31
C ILE A 264 -19.53 -36.20 -17.88
N ASN A 265 -18.43 -36.60 -17.25
CA ASN A 265 -18.40 -37.06 -15.86
C ASN A 265 -18.85 -35.95 -14.91
N GLY A 266 -18.39 -34.72 -15.12
CA GLY A 266 -18.80 -33.55 -14.37
C GLY A 266 -18.09 -33.40 -13.01
N PRO A 267 -18.62 -32.56 -12.10
CA PRO A 267 -17.90 -32.17 -10.89
C PRO A 267 -17.97 -33.16 -9.73
N GLU A 268 -18.95 -34.07 -9.73
CA GLU A 268 -19.17 -35.00 -8.60
C GLU A 268 -18.42 -36.33 -8.75
N ASN A 269 -18.09 -36.71 -9.99
CA ASN A 269 -17.46 -37.98 -10.29
C ASN A 269 -16.00 -37.75 -10.68
N HIS A 270 -15.10 -38.43 -9.99
CA HIS A 270 -13.68 -38.45 -10.32
C HIS A 270 -13.36 -39.65 -11.25
N PRO A 271 -12.55 -39.48 -12.31
CA PRO A 271 -11.99 -38.23 -12.82
C PRO A 271 -13.02 -37.40 -13.60
N GLY A 272 -13.08 -36.11 -13.31
CA GLY A 272 -14.12 -35.21 -13.83
C GLY A 272 -13.60 -33.79 -14.07
N ALA A 273 -14.52 -32.83 -14.16
CA ALA A 273 -14.19 -31.42 -14.35
C ALA A 273 -15.23 -30.51 -13.66
N LEU A 274 -14.77 -29.35 -13.20
CA LEU A 274 -15.62 -28.35 -12.53
C LEU A 274 -16.13 -27.28 -13.49
N SER A 275 -15.26 -26.83 -14.40
CA SER A 275 -15.58 -25.76 -15.35
C SER A 275 -14.87 -25.94 -16.67
N PHE A 276 -15.48 -25.38 -17.71
CA PHE A 276 -14.92 -25.28 -19.05
C PHE A 276 -14.82 -23.80 -19.40
N ALA A 277 -13.64 -23.35 -19.82
CA ALA A 277 -13.41 -22.02 -20.35
C ALA A 277 -13.19 -22.08 -21.85
N ASP A 278 -13.90 -21.19 -22.55
CA ASP A 278 -13.70 -20.86 -23.95
C ASP A 278 -13.07 -19.47 -24.05
N ARG A 279 -12.74 -19.00 -25.26
CA ARG A 279 -12.19 -17.65 -25.50
C ARG A 279 -13.08 -16.53 -24.93
N ILE A 280 -14.39 -16.75 -24.88
CA ILE A 280 -15.39 -15.74 -24.56
C ILE A 280 -15.81 -15.80 -23.09
N SER A 281 -15.97 -17.00 -22.53
CA SER A 281 -16.49 -17.14 -21.16
C SER A 281 -16.08 -18.45 -20.50
N THR A 282 -16.08 -18.43 -19.17
CA THR A 282 -15.93 -19.62 -18.32
C THR A 282 -17.30 -20.09 -17.86
N VAL A 283 -17.64 -21.33 -18.21
CA VAL A 283 -18.90 -22.00 -17.86
C VAL A 283 -18.63 -23.02 -16.76
N LYS A 284 -19.32 -22.87 -15.62
CA LYS A 284 -19.33 -23.90 -14.58
C LYS A 284 -20.22 -25.06 -15.02
N LEU A 285 -19.75 -26.30 -14.80
CA LEU A 285 -20.50 -27.48 -15.18
C LEU A 285 -21.63 -27.72 -14.16
N PRO A 286 -22.83 -28.10 -14.63
CA PRO A 286 -23.95 -28.34 -13.74
C PRO A 286 -23.68 -29.57 -12.88
N SER A 287 -23.79 -29.40 -11.55
CA SER A 287 -23.70 -30.47 -10.56
C SER A 287 -24.99 -31.31 -10.56
N GLY A 288 -24.84 -32.61 -10.30
CA GLY A 288 -25.93 -33.57 -10.19
C GLY A 288 -25.86 -34.73 -11.20
N ASN A 289 -26.50 -35.83 -10.81
CA ASN A 289 -26.40 -37.14 -11.50
C ASN A 289 -27.62 -37.47 -12.38
N GLY A 290 -28.53 -36.52 -12.57
CA GLY A 290 -29.73 -36.70 -13.39
C GLY A 290 -29.42 -36.86 -14.88
N LYS A 291 -30.23 -37.67 -15.59
CA LYS A 291 -30.10 -37.89 -17.05
C LYS A 291 -30.14 -36.58 -17.86
N ASN A 292 -30.94 -35.61 -17.44
CA ASN A 292 -31.03 -34.29 -18.06
C ASN A 292 -29.73 -33.50 -17.92
N ILE A 293 -29.10 -33.56 -16.74
CA ILE A 293 -27.83 -32.88 -16.45
C ILE A 293 -26.70 -33.49 -17.29
N LYS A 294 -26.67 -34.82 -17.40
CA LYS A 294 -25.71 -35.52 -18.26
C LYS A 294 -25.86 -35.11 -19.74
N LYS A 295 -27.09 -34.93 -20.24
CA LYS A 295 -27.34 -34.41 -21.61
C LYS A 295 -26.80 -32.99 -21.80
N ILE A 296 -26.96 -32.12 -20.80
CA ILE A 296 -26.39 -30.76 -20.82
C ILE A 296 -24.86 -30.83 -20.88
N ARG A 297 -24.23 -31.67 -20.05
CA ARG A 297 -22.77 -31.86 -20.08
C ARG A 297 -22.27 -32.41 -21.41
N MET A 298 -23.00 -33.34 -22.03
CA MET A 298 -22.71 -33.82 -23.39
C MET A 298 -22.81 -32.70 -24.44
N ALA A 299 -23.79 -31.80 -24.33
CA ALA A 299 -23.89 -30.66 -25.24
C ALA A 299 -22.70 -29.69 -25.08
N ILE A 300 -22.25 -29.46 -23.85
CA ILE A 300 -21.04 -28.65 -23.57
C ILE A 300 -19.79 -29.35 -24.11
N SER A 301 -19.66 -30.66 -23.93
CA SER A 301 -18.48 -31.42 -24.34
C SER A 301 -18.32 -31.50 -25.87
N ARG A 302 -19.42 -31.36 -26.64
CA ARG A 302 -19.38 -31.22 -28.11
C ARG A 302 -18.79 -29.89 -28.60
N LYS A 303 -18.65 -28.88 -27.73
CA LYS A 303 -17.92 -27.65 -28.07
C LYS A 303 -16.41 -27.89 -28.19
N LEU A 304 -15.92 -29.01 -27.63
CA LEU A 304 -14.54 -29.43 -27.83
C LEU A 304 -14.37 -30.05 -29.23
N PRO A 305 -13.30 -29.68 -29.95
CA PRO A 305 -12.98 -30.20 -31.26
C PRO A 305 -12.82 -31.73 -31.26
N SER A 306 -13.14 -32.38 -32.38
CA SER A 306 -13.00 -33.83 -32.52
C SER A 306 -11.54 -34.18 -32.84
N SER A 307 -10.95 -35.13 -32.10
CA SER A 307 -9.59 -35.62 -32.32
C SER A 307 -9.37 -36.25 -33.70
N ARG A 308 -10.46 -36.64 -34.40
CA ARG A 308 -10.41 -37.30 -35.72
C ARG A 308 -10.56 -36.36 -36.93
N GLY A 309 -10.84 -35.06 -36.73
CA GLY A 309 -11.13 -34.13 -37.83
C GLY A 309 -9.92 -33.37 -38.40
N ALA A 310 -8.79 -33.36 -37.69
CA ALA A 310 -7.65 -32.47 -37.99
C ALA A 310 -6.68 -32.99 -39.06
N VAL A 311 -6.94 -34.14 -39.70
CA VAL A 311 -5.97 -34.74 -40.65
C VAL A 311 -6.38 -34.57 -42.13
N THR A 312 -7.58 -34.08 -42.45
CA THR A 312 -8.09 -34.15 -43.84
C THR A 312 -8.79 -32.91 -44.39
N GLN A 313 -8.68 -31.71 -43.78
CA GLN A 313 -9.24 -30.49 -44.38
C GLN A 313 -8.14 -29.51 -44.78
N SER A 314 -7.54 -29.78 -45.94
CA SER A 314 -6.70 -28.83 -46.67
C SER A 314 -7.49 -27.53 -46.92
N GLY A 315 -7.27 -26.50 -46.11
CA GLY A 315 -7.84 -25.15 -46.31
C GLY A 315 -8.50 -24.48 -45.11
N ARG A 316 -8.60 -25.14 -43.94
CA ARG A 316 -8.97 -24.47 -42.68
C ARG A 316 -7.74 -24.38 -41.78
N ASN A 317 -7.41 -23.18 -41.32
CA ASN A 317 -6.30 -22.96 -40.40
C ASN A 317 -6.60 -23.66 -39.06
N ASP A 318 -6.07 -24.88 -38.88
CA ASP A 318 -6.30 -25.77 -37.73
C ASP A 318 -5.87 -25.17 -36.38
N GLU A 319 -5.01 -24.14 -36.40
CA GLU A 319 -4.53 -23.46 -35.18
C GLU A 319 -5.65 -22.77 -34.39
N TYR A 320 -6.75 -22.37 -35.03
CA TYR A 320 -7.80 -21.59 -34.38
C TYR A 320 -8.87 -22.42 -33.64
N GLU A 321 -9.06 -23.72 -33.97
CA GLU A 321 -10.18 -24.52 -33.42
C GLU A 321 -9.94 -24.97 -31.96
N PHE A 322 -8.66 -25.16 -31.61
CA PHE A 322 -8.19 -25.62 -30.30
C PHE A 322 -7.73 -24.46 -29.41
N GLU A 323 -7.31 -23.35 -30.02
CA GLU A 323 -6.77 -22.22 -29.29
C GLU A 323 -7.86 -21.57 -28.41
N GLY A 324 -7.55 -21.40 -27.13
CA GLY A 324 -8.40 -20.73 -26.14
C GLY A 324 -9.38 -21.60 -25.36
N LYS A 325 -9.44 -22.92 -25.62
CA LYS A 325 -10.27 -23.86 -24.86
C LYS A 325 -9.49 -24.49 -23.71
N VAL A 326 -9.99 -24.35 -22.49
CA VAL A 326 -9.37 -24.86 -21.26
C VAL A 326 -10.41 -25.60 -20.44
N VAL A 327 -10.10 -26.83 -20.03
CA VAL A 327 -10.91 -27.60 -19.09
C VAL A 327 -10.26 -27.58 -17.73
N TYR A 328 -11.00 -27.15 -16.71
CA TYR A 328 -10.59 -27.25 -15.32
C TYR A 328 -10.93 -28.65 -14.83
N ARG A 329 -10.10 -29.62 -15.22
CA ARG A 329 -10.24 -31.00 -14.81
C ARG A 329 -9.87 -31.16 -13.34
N HIS A 330 -10.40 -32.19 -12.70
CA HIS A 330 -9.98 -32.60 -11.37
C HIS A 330 -8.48 -32.95 -11.35
N LEU A 331 -7.88 -32.87 -10.17
CA LEU A 331 -6.57 -33.48 -9.92
C LEU A 331 -6.65 -34.96 -10.30
N GLN A 332 -5.62 -35.50 -10.93
CA GLN A 332 -5.52 -36.89 -11.38
C GLN A 332 -4.19 -37.48 -10.92
N ASP A 333 -4.11 -38.81 -10.95
CA ASP A 333 -2.87 -39.53 -10.61
C ASP A 333 -1.72 -39.09 -11.53
N GLY A 334 -0.56 -38.80 -10.94
CA GLY A 334 0.62 -38.29 -11.63
C GLY A 334 0.70 -36.77 -11.76
N ASP A 335 -0.28 -36.03 -11.23
CA ASP A 335 -0.17 -34.57 -11.10
C ASP A 335 0.79 -34.20 -9.96
N ILE A 336 1.74 -33.31 -10.25
CA ILE A 336 2.70 -32.86 -9.25
C ILE A 336 2.03 -31.88 -8.27
N VAL A 337 2.16 -32.17 -6.97
CA VAL A 337 1.73 -31.31 -5.88
C VAL A 337 2.93 -30.87 -5.04
N LEU A 338 2.87 -29.63 -4.52
CA LEU A 338 3.84 -29.14 -3.55
C LEU A 338 3.31 -29.43 -2.14
N VAL A 339 4.01 -30.28 -1.42
CA VAL A 339 3.69 -30.62 -0.03
C VAL A 339 4.58 -29.80 0.89
N ASN A 340 3.97 -29.21 1.91
CA ASN A 340 4.68 -28.39 2.89
C ASN A 340 4.27 -28.76 4.32
N ARG A 341 5.26 -28.91 5.21
CA ARG A 341 5.03 -29.05 6.66
C ARG A 341 5.29 -27.72 7.36
N GLN A 342 4.29 -27.23 8.08
CA GLN A 342 4.38 -25.95 8.80
C GLN A 342 5.52 -25.94 9.84
N VAL A 343 6.22 -24.80 9.90
CA VAL A 343 7.57 -24.56 10.45
C VAL A 343 8.65 -24.96 9.45
N GLU A 344 8.90 -24.04 8.51
CA GLU A 344 9.93 -24.17 7.48
C GLU A 344 11.26 -23.73 8.07
N LEU A 345 12.08 -24.70 8.50
CA LEU A 345 13.45 -24.43 8.96
C LEU A 345 14.45 -24.94 7.91
N PHE A 346 14.30 -26.17 7.37
CA PHE A 346 15.02 -26.70 6.19
C PHE A 346 14.24 -27.86 5.54
N ALA A 347 14.26 -27.95 4.20
CA ALA A 347 13.66 -29.03 3.38
C ALA A 347 12.17 -29.36 3.63
N SER A 348 11.39 -28.43 4.19
CA SER A 348 9.97 -28.65 4.52
C SER A 348 9.03 -28.63 3.32
N VAL A 349 9.49 -28.15 2.14
CA VAL A 349 8.72 -28.07 0.90
C VAL A 349 9.32 -29.04 -0.12
N CYS A 350 8.54 -30.02 -0.56
CA CYS A 350 8.94 -31.01 -1.56
C CYS A 350 7.85 -31.19 -2.62
N GLY A 351 8.26 -31.57 -3.83
CA GLY A 351 7.33 -32.04 -4.86
C GLY A 351 6.99 -33.51 -4.63
N ALA A 352 5.71 -33.85 -4.73
CA ALA A 352 5.20 -35.22 -4.75
C ALA A 352 4.28 -35.40 -5.95
N ASN A 353 4.13 -36.64 -6.42
CA ASN A 353 3.26 -37.05 -7.52
C ASN A 353 1.95 -37.69 -7.04
#